data_AF-A0A2D7IMZ1-F1
#
_entry.id   AF-A0A2D7IMZ1-F1
#
_cell.length_a   1.000
_cell.length_b   1.000
_cell.length_c   1.000
_cell.angle_alpha   90.00
_cell.angle_beta   90.00
_cell.angle_gamma   90.00
#
_symmetry.space_group_name_H-M   'P 1'
#
loop_
_entity.id
_entity.type
_entity.pdbx_description
1 polymer ?
#
loop_
_entity_poly.entity_id
_entity_poly.type
_entity_poly.pdbx_seq_one_letter_code
_entity_poly.pdbx_strand_id
1 'polypeptide(L)'
;MPCQTESQEIEKIHKEFKTQGVEVVGAGMDWNNPFSCEEWVEKFNLTYPILDDSEGEKIYNYFGNGVVPYNVVIDRNMRLIYSSSGFNKDEIVDAIKTGLKTSIHRELPRKNIKLSLPRRTGYKKLRENKGFD
;
A
#
# COMPACT_ATOMS: atom_id res chain seq x y z
N MET A 1 -1.95 0.15 14.86
CA MET A 1 -0.92 -0.91 14.89
C MET A 1 0.33 -0.39 14.16
N PRO A 2 1.55 -0.63 14.68
CA PRO A 2 2.80 -0.23 14.00
C PRO A 2 3.06 -1.00 12.71
N CYS A 3 3.85 -0.44 11.79
CA CYS A 3 4.17 -1.06 10.50
C CYS A 3 4.87 -2.43 10.65
N GLN A 4 5.66 -2.64 11.72
CA GLN A 4 6.35 -3.90 11.97
C GLN A 4 5.37 -5.06 12.23
N THR A 5 4.34 -4.84 13.04
CA THR A 5 3.33 -5.86 13.33
C THR A 5 2.37 -6.01 12.16
N GLU A 6 2.07 -4.90 11.49
CA GLU A 6 1.19 -4.88 10.33
C GLU A 6 1.76 -5.67 9.14
N SER A 7 3.06 -5.54 8.83
CA SER A 7 3.70 -6.29 7.74
C SER A 7 3.55 -7.81 7.89
N GLN A 8 3.60 -8.31 9.13
CA GLN A 8 3.41 -9.73 9.43
C GLN A 8 1.94 -10.17 9.26
N GLU A 9 0.96 -9.29 9.56
CA GLU A 9 -0.45 -9.58 9.27
C GLU A 9 -0.73 -9.54 7.76
N ILE A 10 -0.12 -8.60 7.03
CA ILE A 10 -0.19 -8.53 5.57
C ILE A 10 0.46 -9.75 4.93
N GLU A 11 1.55 -10.29 5.48
CA GLU A 11 2.16 -11.55 5.02
C GLU A 11 1.20 -12.74 5.12
N LYS A 12 0.38 -12.81 6.18
CA LYS A 12 -0.66 -13.84 6.32
C LYS A 12 -1.72 -13.69 5.22
N ILE A 13 -2.17 -12.46 4.96
CA ILE A 13 -3.12 -12.16 3.89
C ILE A 13 -2.51 -12.49 2.52
N HIS A 14 -1.25 -12.12 2.28
CA HIS A 14 -0.54 -12.46 1.05
C HIS A 14 -0.57 -13.97 0.82
N LYS A 15 -0.12 -14.77 1.79
CA LYS A 15 -0.12 -16.24 1.70
C LYS A 15 -1.51 -16.83 1.46
N GLU A 16 -2.54 -16.31 2.12
CA GLU A 16 -3.93 -16.77 1.98
C GLU A 16 -4.49 -16.53 0.57
N PHE A 17 -4.21 -15.38 -0.02
CA PHE A 17 -4.83 -14.96 -1.28
C PHE A 17 -3.94 -15.08 -2.53
N LYS A 18 -2.64 -15.40 -2.38
CA LYS A 18 -1.68 -15.53 -3.49
C LYS A 18 -2.17 -16.45 -4.60
N THR A 19 -2.65 -17.65 -4.24
CA THR A 19 -3.14 -18.64 -5.22
C THR A 19 -4.47 -18.26 -5.86
N GLN A 20 -5.15 -17.23 -5.36
CA GLN A 20 -6.41 -16.72 -5.90
C GLN A 20 -6.18 -15.56 -6.90
N GLY A 21 -4.92 -15.22 -7.16
CA GLY A 21 -4.52 -14.15 -8.07
C GLY A 21 -4.46 -12.77 -7.42
N VAL A 22 -4.23 -12.71 -6.11
CA VAL A 22 -3.94 -11.46 -5.39
C VAL A 22 -2.44 -11.32 -5.23
N GLU A 23 -1.90 -10.19 -5.69
CA GLU A 23 -0.53 -9.80 -5.44
C GLU A 23 -0.48 -8.70 -4.38
N VAL A 24 0.51 -8.80 -3.50
CA VAL A 24 0.77 -7.82 -2.44
C VAL A 24 2.13 -7.20 -2.70
N VAL A 25 2.22 -5.89 -2.52
CA VAL A 25 3.47 -5.15 -2.62
C VAL A 25 3.51 -4.15 -1.45
N GLY A 26 4.57 -4.18 -0.66
CA GLY A 26 4.83 -3.15 0.34
C GLY A 26 5.68 -2.04 -0.26
N ALA A 27 5.39 -0.78 0.07
CA ALA A 27 6.24 0.36 -0.27
C ALA A 27 6.66 1.03 1.04
N GLY A 28 7.95 1.01 1.35
CA GLY A 28 8.49 1.57 2.59
C GLY A 28 9.44 2.73 2.34
N MET A 29 9.79 3.42 3.42
CA MET A 29 10.66 4.60 3.43
C MET A 29 11.34 4.67 4.80
N ASP A 30 12.20 5.68 4.99
CA ASP A 30 13.01 5.84 6.21
C ASP A 30 13.89 4.63 6.51
N TRP A 31 14.46 4.00 5.47
CA TRP A 31 15.38 2.88 5.62
C TRP A 31 16.64 3.28 6.39
N ASN A 32 17.33 2.25 6.91
CA ASN A 32 18.50 2.36 7.78
C ASN A 32 18.19 2.97 9.16
N ASN A 33 16.92 2.90 9.59
CA ASN A 33 16.50 3.27 10.94
C ASN A 33 15.45 2.28 11.53
N PRO A 34 15.86 1.11 12.04
CA PRO A 34 17.24 0.59 12.06
C PRO A 34 17.54 -0.37 10.90
N PHE A 35 16.56 -0.70 10.06
CA PHE A 35 16.69 -1.76 9.03
C PHE A 35 16.79 -1.16 7.63
N SER A 36 17.64 -1.73 6.79
CA SER A 36 17.58 -1.55 5.33
C SER A 36 16.28 -2.15 4.75
N CYS A 37 16.01 -1.89 3.47
CA CYS A 37 14.87 -2.48 2.77
C CYS A 37 14.95 -4.02 2.75
N GLU A 38 16.15 -4.57 2.53
CA GLU A 38 16.41 -6.01 2.52
C GLU A 38 16.32 -6.62 3.92
N GLU A 39 16.96 -5.98 4.91
CA GLU A 39 16.92 -6.43 6.30
C GLU A 39 15.49 -6.46 6.84
N TRP A 40 14.61 -5.55 6.38
CA TRP A 40 13.20 -5.55 6.75
C TRP A 40 12.49 -6.84 6.32
N VAL A 41 12.73 -7.30 5.08
CA VAL A 41 12.15 -8.54 4.55
C VAL A 41 12.59 -9.74 5.39
N GLU A 42 13.90 -9.84 5.67
CA GLU A 42 14.47 -10.93 6.46
C GLU A 42 13.96 -10.90 7.91
N LYS A 43 13.98 -9.72 8.54
CA LYS A 43 13.62 -9.55 9.95
C LYS A 43 12.19 -9.95 10.24
N PHE A 44 11.27 -9.65 9.32
CA PHE A 44 9.84 -9.89 9.50
C PHE A 44 9.33 -11.13 8.74
N ASN A 45 10.23 -11.90 8.11
CA ASN A 45 9.93 -13.12 7.35
C ASN A 45 8.88 -12.90 6.24
N LEU A 46 9.05 -11.83 5.47
CA LEU A 46 8.11 -11.43 4.42
C LEU A 46 8.42 -12.17 3.11
N THR A 47 7.39 -12.58 2.39
CA THR A 47 7.52 -13.24 1.08
C THR A 47 6.90 -12.43 -0.06
N TYR A 48 6.14 -11.39 0.26
CA TYR A 48 5.73 -10.38 -0.71
C TYR A 48 6.85 -9.35 -0.93
N PRO A 49 6.98 -8.78 -2.15
CA PRO A 49 8.01 -7.79 -2.45
C PRO A 49 7.84 -6.51 -1.62
N ILE A 50 8.96 -5.99 -1.13
CA ILE A 50 9.07 -4.65 -0.54
C ILE A 50 9.81 -3.76 -1.53
N LEU A 51 9.23 -2.60 -1.82
CA LEU A 51 9.81 -1.58 -2.67
C LEU A 51 10.37 -0.45 -1.81
N ASP A 52 11.51 0.06 -2.25
CA ASP A 52 12.08 1.29 -1.74
C ASP A 52 11.32 2.51 -2.33
N ASP A 53 10.52 3.15 -1.49
CA ASP A 53 9.84 4.43 -1.74
C ASP A 53 10.45 5.54 -0.87
N SER A 54 11.76 5.52 -0.61
CA SER A 54 12.46 6.53 0.23
C SER A 54 12.37 7.95 -0.29
N GLU A 55 12.22 8.13 -1.60
CA GLU A 55 11.91 9.45 -2.16
C GLU A 55 10.54 9.93 -1.69
N GLY A 56 9.64 9.03 -1.25
CA GLY A 56 8.30 9.29 -0.67
C GLY A 56 7.30 9.97 -1.62
N GLU A 57 7.82 10.60 -2.66
CA GLU A 57 7.11 11.43 -3.61
C GLU A 57 6.41 10.63 -4.71
N LYS A 58 6.66 9.31 -4.75
CA LYS A 58 6.09 8.38 -5.71
C LYS A 58 4.87 7.70 -5.12
N ILE A 59 5.00 6.52 -4.52
CA ILE A 59 3.85 5.66 -4.22
C ILE A 59 3.03 6.25 -3.08
N TYR A 60 3.66 6.56 -1.94
CA TYR A 60 2.94 7.10 -0.78
C TYR A 60 2.22 8.40 -1.11
N ASN A 61 2.81 9.29 -1.91
CA ASN A 61 2.18 10.55 -2.30
C ASN A 61 0.88 10.40 -3.13
N TYR A 62 0.66 9.27 -3.79
CA TYR A 62 -0.60 9.00 -4.50
C TYR A 62 -1.74 8.54 -3.57
N PHE A 63 -1.41 7.92 -2.44
CA PHE A 63 -2.39 7.22 -1.61
C PHE A 63 -2.48 7.74 -0.17
N GLY A 64 -1.33 8.04 0.43
CA GLY A 64 -1.19 8.38 1.83
C GLY A 64 -1.73 9.76 2.21
N ASN A 65 -2.07 9.90 3.49
CA ASN A 65 -2.68 11.10 4.07
C ASN A 65 -1.83 11.74 5.19
N GLY A 66 -0.57 11.32 5.32
CA GLY A 66 0.37 11.74 6.37
C GLY A 66 0.45 10.79 7.56
N VAL A 67 -0.24 9.64 7.53
CA VAL A 67 -0.22 8.61 8.58
C VAL A 67 0.21 7.27 8.00
N VAL A 68 1.04 6.53 8.73
CA VAL A 68 1.47 5.16 8.40
C VAL A 68 1.09 4.18 9.54
N PRO A 69 0.82 2.89 9.25
CA PRO A 69 0.74 2.28 7.92
C PRO A 69 -0.46 2.82 7.10
N TYR A 70 -0.42 2.63 5.78
CA TYR A 70 -1.50 3.04 4.89
C TYR A 70 -1.77 1.93 3.88
N ASN A 71 -3.02 1.50 3.77
CA ASN A 71 -3.41 0.31 3.01
C ASN A 71 -4.34 0.69 1.86
N VAL A 72 -4.08 0.10 0.68
CA VAL A 72 -4.91 0.26 -0.51
C VAL A 72 -5.24 -1.11 -1.10
N VAL A 73 -6.46 -1.27 -1.61
CA VAL A 73 -6.82 -2.45 -2.42
C VAL A 73 -7.31 -1.97 -3.78
N ILE A 74 -6.70 -2.52 -4.82
CA ILE A 74 -7.01 -2.24 -6.22
C ILE A 74 -7.61 -3.50 -6.82
N ASP A 75 -8.77 -3.38 -7.48
CA ASP A 75 -9.45 -4.52 -8.07
C ASP A 75 -8.89 -4.95 -9.43
N ARG A 76 -9.45 -6.01 -10.00
CA ARG A 76 -9.06 -6.59 -11.30
C ARG A 76 -9.23 -5.65 -12.50
N ASN A 77 -9.92 -4.52 -12.34
CA ASN A 77 -10.09 -3.47 -13.35
C ASN A 77 -9.27 -2.22 -13.02
N MET A 78 -8.26 -2.35 -12.16
CA MET A 78 -7.39 -1.25 -11.72
C MET A 78 -8.13 -0.12 -11.00
N ARG A 79 -9.25 -0.43 -10.34
CA ARG A 79 -10.02 0.55 -9.55
C ARG A 79 -9.60 0.46 -8.08
N LEU A 80 -9.33 1.61 -7.47
CA LEU A 80 -9.14 1.72 -6.02
C LEU A 80 -10.47 1.47 -5.31
N ILE A 81 -10.58 0.37 -4.58
CA ILE A 81 -11.81 -0.06 -3.89
C ILE A 81 -11.69 -0.01 -2.36
N TYR A 82 -10.49 0.22 -1.84
CA TYR A 82 -10.22 0.48 -0.43
C TYR A 82 -8.98 1.38 -0.28
N SER A 83 -9.02 2.31 0.65
CA SER A 83 -7.93 3.26 0.94
C SER A 83 -8.09 3.80 2.35
N SER A 84 -7.19 3.43 3.27
CA SER A 84 -7.28 3.88 4.66
C SER A 84 -5.93 3.85 5.37
N SER A 85 -5.73 4.79 6.29
CA SER A 85 -4.60 4.79 7.23
C SER A 85 -4.87 3.86 8.41
N GLY A 86 -3.81 3.23 8.92
CA GLY A 86 -3.90 2.18 9.93
C GLY A 86 -4.15 0.81 9.30
N PHE A 87 -4.54 -0.14 10.14
CA PHE A 87 -4.80 -1.52 9.74
C PHE A 87 -6.14 -1.97 10.27
N ASN A 88 -7.02 -2.36 9.36
CA ASN A 88 -8.26 -3.04 9.65
C ASN A 88 -8.30 -4.31 8.79
N LYS A 89 -8.08 -5.47 9.42
CA LYS A 89 -7.99 -6.76 8.74
C LYS A 89 -9.26 -7.09 7.97
N ASP A 90 -10.40 -6.91 8.61
CA ASP A 90 -11.70 -7.33 8.07
C ASP A 90 -12.04 -6.49 6.83
N GLU A 91 -11.83 -5.17 6.88
CA GLU A 91 -12.05 -4.28 5.73
C GLU A 91 -11.12 -4.60 4.56
N ILE A 92 -9.83 -4.87 4.82
CA ILE A 92 -8.87 -5.25 3.77
C ILE A 92 -9.29 -6.57 3.12
N VAL A 93 -9.64 -7.58 3.92
CA VAL A 93 -10.05 -8.90 3.42
C VAL A 93 -11.36 -8.82 2.66
N ASP A 94 -12.33 -8.02 3.10
CA ASP A 94 -13.59 -7.82 2.42
C ASP A 94 -13.41 -7.07 1.08
N ALA A 95 -12.51 -6.09 1.05
CA ALA A 95 -12.12 -5.42 -0.19
C ALA A 95 -11.44 -6.40 -1.17
N ILE A 96 -10.53 -7.25 -0.70
CA ILE A 96 -9.90 -8.29 -1.53
C ILE A 96 -10.96 -9.24 -2.11
N LYS A 97 -11.86 -9.76 -1.28
CA LYS A 97 -12.96 -10.65 -1.72
C LYS A 97 -13.87 -9.96 -2.74
N THR A 98 -14.12 -8.66 -2.57
CA THR A 98 -14.87 -7.84 -3.55
C THR A 98 -14.11 -7.72 -4.87
N GLY A 99 -12.81 -7.43 -4.83
CA GLY A 99 -11.95 -7.38 -6.01
C GLY A 99 -11.86 -8.73 -6.75
N LEU A 100 -11.82 -9.83 -6.01
CA LEU A 100 -11.80 -11.18 -6.58
C LEU A 100 -13.10 -11.55 -7.31
N LYS A 101 -14.26 -11.08 -6.82
CA LYS A 101 -15.58 -11.27 -7.45
C LYS A 101 -15.81 -10.35 -8.65
N THR A 102 -14.99 -9.30 -8.81
CA THR A 102 -15.15 -8.33 -9.89
C THR A 102 -14.83 -8.95 -11.25
N SER A 103 -15.78 -8.90 -12.19
CA SER A 103 -15.56 -9.34 -13.56
C SER A 103 -14.55 -8.44 -14.27
N ILE A 104 -13.61 -9.05 -15.00
CA ILE A 104 -12.63 -8.30 -15.80
C ILE A 104 -13.33 -7.69 -17.02
N HIS A 105 -13.34 -6.37 -17.10
CA HIS A 105 -13.71 -5.66 -18.30
C HIS A 105 -12.48 -5.50 -19.19
N ARG A 106 -12.58 -5.94 -20.44
CA ARG A 106 -11.46 -5.85 -21.41
C ARG A 106 -11.14 -4.40 -21.83
N GLU A 107 -12.02 -3.46 -21.49
CA GLU A 107 -11.85 -2.04 -21.79
C GLU A 107 -11.88 -1.24 -20.48
N LEU A 108 -10.76 -0.62 -20.14
CA LEU A 108 -10.75 0.45 -19.15
C LEU A 108 -11.54 1.63 -19.75
N PRO A 109 -12.57 2.17 -19.06
CA PRO A 109 -13.26 3.35 -19.55
C PRO A 109 -12.25 4.49 -19.69
N ARG A 110 -11.93 4.87 -20.93
CA ARG A 110 -11.05 6.00 -21.24
C ARG A 110 -11.77 7.28 -20.86
N LYS A 111 -11.62 7.71 -19.60
CA LYS A 111 -11.96 9.07 -19.22
C LYS A 111 -10.82 9.99 -19.67
N ASN A 112 -11.15 11.02 -20.44
CA ASN A 112 -10.25 12.16 -20.65
C ASN A 112 -10.18 12.96 -19.34
N ILE A 113 -9.45 12.43 -18.36
CA ILE A 113 -9.18 13.13 -17.11
C ILE A 113 -8.08 14.13 -17.43
N LYS A 114 -8.40 15.43 -17.41
CA LYS A 114 -7.38 16.45 -17.19
C LYS A 114 -6.85 16.21 -15.78
N LEU A 115 -5.76 15.45 -15.66
CA LEU A 115 -5.01 15.36 -14.43
C LEU A 115 -4.49 16.77 -14.13
N SER A 116 -5.20 17.50 -13.27
CA SER A 116 -4.59 18.63 -12.58
C SER A 116 -3.43 18.06 -11.77
N LEU A 117 -2.24 18.66 -11.88
CA LEU A 117 -1.10 18.28 -11.05
C LEU A 117 -1.57 18.22 -9.60
N PRO A 118 -1.49 17.05 -8.93
CA PRO A 118 -1.85 17.01 -7.52
C PRO A 118 -0.89 17.93 -6.79
N ARG A 119 -1.39 18.82 -5.94
CA ARG A 119 -0.54 19.38 -4.88
C ARG A 119 -0.24 18.20 -3.96
N ARG A 120 0.85 17.47 -4.25
CA ARG A 120 1.22 16.23 -3.56
C ARG A 120 1.76 16.57 -2.17
N THR A 121 0.88 16.59 -1.17
CA THR A 121 1.21 16.96 0.21
C THR A 121 1.25 15.78 1.17
N GLY A 122 0.95 14.55 0.73
CA GLY A 122 0.85 13.39 1.61
C GLY A 122 2.17 13.07 2.31
N TYR A 123 3.26 12.98 1.54
CA TYR A 123 4.60 12.75 2.06
C TYR A 123 5.11 13.93 2.89
N LYS A 124 4.89 15.17 2.44
CA LYS A 124 5.22 16.38 3.22
C LYS A 124 4.55 16.35 4.60
N LYS A 125 3.24 16.06 4.64
CA LYS A 125 2.47 15.94 5.88
C LYS A 125 2.96 14.78 6.75
N LEU A 126 3.41 13.68 6.16
CA LEU A 126 4.02 12.58 6.91
C LEU A 126 5.32 13.03 7.59
N ARG A 127 6.18 13.77 6.88
CA ARG A 127 7.42 14.33 7.43
C ARG A 127 7.15 15.31 8.58
N GLU A 128 6.21 16.22 8.39
CA GLU A 128 5.75 17.15 9.43
C GLU A 128 5.24 16.38 10.67
N ASN A 129 4.39 15.36 10.48
CA ASN A 129 3.87 14.53 11.58
C ASN A 129 4.96 13.73 12.31
N LYS A 130 6.08 13.41 11.65
CA LYS A 130 7.24 12.74 12.24
C LYS A 130 8.26 13.71 12.87
N GLY A 131 8.06 15.02 12.73
CA GLY A 131 8.97 16.05 13.26
C GLY A 131 10.29 16.17 12.48
N PHE A 132 10.29 15.83 11.19
CA PHE A 132 11.48 15.96 10.33
C PHE A 132 11.65 17.35 9.70
N ASP A 133 10.63 18.21 9.81
CA ASP A 133 10.56 19.55 9.21
C ASP A 133 10.37 20.63 10.30
#